data_AF-A0A7V9P348-F1
#
_entry.id   AF-A0A7V9P348-F1
#
_cell.length_a   1.000
_cell.length_b   1.000
_cell.length_c   1.000
_cell.angle_alpha   90.00
_cell.angle_beta   90.00
_cell.angle_gamma   90.00
#
_symmetry.space_group_name_H-M   'P 1'
#
loop_
_entity.id
_entity.type
_entity.pdbx_description
1 polymer ?
#
loop_
_entity_poly.entity_id
_entity_poly.type
_entity_poly.pdbx_seq_one_letter_code
_entity_poly.pdbx_strand_id
1 'polypeptide(L)'
;MTTTGAALRASEEIALRRELTVRNATAGARDVRFGATPAHGELNGALHVAIAVEGQRLFSGTLERLRRGSAALRLEAGATAAVAVRLWIPAGTPERIGEHRPSPFVSI
;
A
#
# COMPACT_ATOMS: atom_id res chain seq x y z
N MET A 1 -13.99 3.73 -17.84
CA MET A 1 -13.42 3.39 -16.53
C MET A 1 -12.44 4.50 -16.19
N THR A 2 -12.85 5.46 -15.36
CA THR A 2 -12.10 6.71 -15.18
C THR A 2 -11.12 6.54 -14.03
N THR A 3 -9.84 6.28 -14.36
CA THR A 3 -8.77 6.20 -13.37
C THR A 3 -8.36 7.60 -12.95
N THR A 4 -8.84 8.08 -11.80
CA THR A 4 -8.36 9.33 -11.21
C THR A 4 -7.01 9.08 -10.54
N GLY A 5 -5.91 9.37 -11.25
CA GLY A 5 -4.56 9.32 -10.70
C GLY A 5 -4.23 10.60 -9.93
N ALA A 6 -3.96 10.49 -8.63
CA ALA A 6 -3.39 11.59 -7.85
C ALA A 6 -1.85 11.53 -7.97
N ALA A 7 -1.23 12.61 -8.42
CA ALA A 7 0.23 12.73 -8.45
C ALA A 7 0.76 12.89 -7.02
N LEU A 8 1.57 11.92 -6.55
CA LEU A 8 2.25 11.99 -5.27
C LEU A 8 3.63 12.63 -5.48
N ARG A 9 3.94 13.72 -4.78
CA ARG A 9 5.29 14.32 -4.75
C ARG A 9 6.00 13.95 -3.46
N ALA A 10 7.33 13.84 -3.51
CA ALA A 10 8.17 13.65 -2.33
C ALA A 10 8.09 14.89 -1.43
N SER A 11 7.31 14.80 -0.36
CA SER A 11 7.17 15.79 0.71
C SER A 11 6.41 15.12 1.86
N GLU A 12 6.62 15.57 3.10
CA GLU A 12 5.88 15.13 4.29
C GLU A 12 4.35 15.32 4.18
N GLU A 13 3.86 16.09 3.22
CA GLU A 13 2.51 16.67 3.30
C GLU A 13 1.44 15.99 2.43
N ILE A 14 1.79 15.21 1.39
CA ILE A 14 0.78 14.51 0.56
C ILE A 14 0.63 13.06 1.04
N ALA A 15 0.13 12.92 2.26
CA ALA A 15 -0.42 11.64 2.70
C ALA A 15 -1.79 11.43 2.03
N LEU A 16 -1.87 10.63 0.97
CA LEU A 16 -3.17 10.22 0.42
C LEU A 16 -3.85 9.32 1.46
N ARG A 17 -5.06 9.72 1.87
CA ARG A 17 -5.87 9.01 2.85
C ARG A 17 -7.13 8.50 2.16
N ARG A 18 -7.44 7.23 2.38
CA ARG A 18 -8.68 6.61 1.90
C ARG A 18 -9.26 5.74 2.98
N GLU A 19 -10.58 5.72 3.05
CA GLU A 19 -11.32 4.78 3.87
C GLU A 19 -12.02 3.79 2.96
N LEU A 20 -11.99 2.52 3.37
CA LEU A 20 -12.60 1.41 2.66
C LEU A 20 -13.50 0.66 3.64
N THR A 21 -14.70 0.32 3.21
CA THR A 21 -15.61 -0.50 4.03
C THR A 21 -15.48 -1.96 3.61
N VAL A 22 -15.17 -2.85 4.55
CA VAL A 22 -15.09 -4.30 4.31
C VAL A 22 -16.17 -4.98 5.12
N ARG A 23 -17.02 -5.78 4.46
CA ARG A 23 -18.11 -6.52 5.09
C ARG A 23 -17.94 -8.03 4.87
N ASN A 24 -18.10 -8.80 5.94
CA ASN A 24 -18.26 -10.24 5.85
C ASN A 24 -19.73 -10.59 5.55
N ALA A 25 -20.03 -10.89 4.29
CA ALA A 25 -21.36 -11.31 3.85
C ALA A 25 -21.62 -12.82 4.02
N THR A 26 -20.75 -13.55 4.72
CA THR A 26 -20.89 -14.99 4.93
C THR A 26 -21.43 -15.32 6.33
N ALA A 27 -21.94 -16.54 6.50
CA ALA A 27 -22.49 -17.02 7.77
C ALA A 27 -21.42 -17.41 8.82
N GLY A 28 -20.13 -17.36 8.46
CA GLY A 28 -19.03 -17.73 9.34
C GLY A 28 -17.97 -16.64 9.42
N ALA A 29 -17.17 -16.66 10.47
CA ALA A 29 -16.11 -15.70 10.65
C ALA A 29 -14.98 -15.90 9.62
N ARG A 30 -14.35 -14.79 9.20
CA ARG A 30 -13.33 -14.77 8.15
C ARG A 30 -12.12 -13.95 8.55
N ASP A 31 -10.96 -14.41 8.10
CA ASP A 31 -9.70 -13.70 8.24
C ASP A 31 -9.38 -13.02 6.91
N VAL A 32 -9.37 -11.70 6.90
CA VAL A 32 -9.08 -10.89 5.71
C VAL A 32 -7.67 -10.34 5.81
N ARG A 33 -6.88 -10.49 4.74
CA ARG A 33 -5.55 -9.88 4.61
C ARG A 33 -5.54 -8.92 3.44
N PHE A 34 -4.84 -7.81 3.61
CA PHE A 34 -4.68 -6.79 2.57
C PHE A 34 -3.33 -6.98 1.88
N GLY A 35 -3.35 -6.93 0.55
CA GLY A 35 -2.16 -6.87 -0.28
C GLY A 35 -2.34 -5.78 -1.34
N ALA A 36 -1.24 -5.35 -1.95
CA ALA A 36 -1.28 -4.35 -3.00
C ALA A 36 -0.35 -4.75 -4.15
N THR A 37 -0.79 -4.49 -5.37
CA THR A 37 0.03 -4.68 -6.58
C THR A 37 0.14 -3.34 -7.27
N PRO A 38 1.33 -2.71 -7.34
CA PRO A 38 1.47 -1.47 -8.09
C PRO A 38 1.29 -1.70 -9.58
N ALA A 39 0.76 -0.68 -10.26
CA ALA A 39 0.80 -0.60 -11.72
C ALA A 39 2.24 -0.35 -12.24
N HIS A 40 3.08 0.33 -11.47
CA HIS A 40 4.46 0.67 -11.83
C HIS A 40 5.43 0.23 -10.72
N GLY A 41 6.40 -0.61 -11.08
CA GLY A 41 7.33 -1.21 -10.12
C GLY A 41 8.24 -0.19 -9.41
N GLU A 42 8.42 0.97 -10.01
CA GLU A 42 9.17 2.12 -9.48
C GLU A 42 8.72 2.49 -8.06
N LEU A 43 7.41 2.48 -7.77
CA LEU A 43 6.90 2.90 -6.47
C LEU A 43 7.08 1.86 -5.35
N ASN A 44 7.54 0.65 -5.64
CA ASN A 44 7.61 -0.45 -4.68
C ASN A 44 8.42 -0.12 -3.42
N GLY A 45 9.58 0.50 -3.60
CA GLY A 45 10.50 0.83 -2.50
C GLY A 45 10.25 2.21 -1.88
N ALA A 46 9.62 3.12 -2.62
CA ALA A 46 9.46 4.52 -2.22
C ALA A 46 8.11 4.81 -1.55
N LEU A 47 7.04 4.12 -1.97
CA LEU A 47 5.70 4.38 -1.44
C LEU A 47 5.50 3.60 -0.14
N HIS A 48 5.30 4.33 0.94
CA HIS A 48 4.89 3.78 2.23
C HIS A 48 3.37 3.72 2.33
N VAL A 49 2.89 2.66 2.98
CA VAL A 49 1.49 2.38 3.25
C VAL A 49 1.33 2.10 4.73
N ALA A 50 0.26 2.61 5.33
CA ALA A 50 -0.26 2.17 6.62
C ALA A 50 -1.73 1.79 6.47
N ILE A 51 -2.09 0.67 7.08
CA ILE A 51 -3.47 0.16 7.12
C ILE A 51 -3.86 0.00 8.57
N ALA A 52 -4.98 0.60 8.95
CA ALA A 52 -5.54 0.50 10.29
C ALA A 52 -7.05 0.27 10.25
N VAL A 53 -7.56 -0.40 11.28
CA VAL A 53 -8.99 -0.63 11.51
C VAL A 53 -9.27 -0.24 12.96
N GLU A 54 -10.21 0.68 13.18
CA GLU A 54 -10.58 1.15 14.54
C GLU A 54 -9.36 1.58 15.38
N GLY A 55 -8.35 2.18 14.72
CA GLY A 55 -7.09 2.58 15.36
C GLY A 55 -6.05 1.47 15.53
N GLN A 56 -6.42 0.19 15.37
CA GLN A 56 -5.48 -0.92 15.36
C GLN A 56 -4.75 -1.01 14.02
N ARG A 57 -3.42 -0.95 14.06
CA ARG A 57 -2.57 -1.06 12.89
C ARG A 57 -2.47 -2.51 12.42
N LEU A 58 -2.88 -2.77 11.19
CA LEU A 58 -2.73 -4.08 10.53
C LEU A 58 -1.47 -4.16 9.67
N PHE A 59 -0.98 -3.00 9.19
CA PHE A 59 0.24 -2.91 8.41
C PHE A 59 0.87 -1.52 8.49
N SER A 60 2.20 -1.46 8.43
CA SER A 60 2.94 -0.25 8.10
C SER A 60 4.28 -0.61 7.46
N GLY A 61 4.57 -0.07 6.29
CA GLY A 61 5.78 -0.36 5.54
C GLY A 61 5.68 0.04 4.08
N THR A 62 6.65 -0.36 3.26
CA THR A 62 6.65 -0.09 1.82
C THR A 62 5.60 -0.92 1.08
N LEU A 63 5.22 -0.46 -0.11
CA LEU A 63 4.31 -1.17 -1.01
C LEU A 63 4.84 -2.56 -1.38
N GLU A 64 6.16 -2.70 -1.56
CA GLU A 64 6.82 -3.99 -1.78
C GLU A 64 6.55 -4.98 -0.64
N ARG A 65 6.64 -4.53 0.62
CA ARG A 65 6.38 -5.37 1.78
C ARG A 65 4.90 -5.76 1.88
N LEU A 66 3.99 -4.84 1.51
CA LEU A 66 2.56 -5.11 1.54
C LEU A 66 2.14 -6.23 0.57
N ARG A 67 2.92 -6.50 -0.49
CA ARG A 67 2.68 -7.65 -1.39
C ARG A 67 2.70 -8.98 -0.66
N ARG A 68 3.41 -9.08 0.47
CA ARG A 68 3.44 -10.29 1.32
C ARG A 68 2.21 -10.43 2.22
N GLY A 69 1.35 -9.43 2.24
CA GLY A 69 0.14 -9.38 3.05
C GLY A 69 0.30 -8.61 4.36
N SER A 70 -0.81 -8.04 4.83
CA SER A 70 -0.95 -7.47 6.17
C SER A 70 -1.15 -8.53 7.25
N ALA A 71 -1.18 -8.10 8.51
CA ALA A 71 -1.83 -8.89 9.57
C ALA A 71 -3.30 -9.16 9.19
N ALA A 72 -3.85 -10.26 9.71
CA ALA A 72 -5.24 -10.63 9.47
C ALA A 72 -6.19 -9.73 10.26
N LEU A 73 -7.24 -9.24 9.58
CA LEU A 73 -8.43 -8.68 10.18
C LEU A 73 -9.45 -9.80 10.35
N ARG A 74 -9.80 -10.12 11.60
CA ARG A 74 -10.89 -11.04 11.91
C ARG A 74 -12.23 -10.32 11.76
N LEU A 75 -13.13 -10.84 10.94
CA LEU A 75 -14.50 -10.35 10.80
C LEU A 75 -15.48 -11.46 11.15
N GLU A 76 -16.31 -11.22 12.17
CA GLU A 76 -17.41 -12.10 12.51
C GLU A 76 -18.49 -12.13 11.41
N ALA A 77 -19.40 -13.10 11.48
CA ALA A 77 -20.48 -13.24 10.50
C ALA A 77 -21.32 -11.95 10.44
N GLY A 78 -21.53 -11.41 9.24
CA GLY A 78 -22.26 -10.17 9.03
C GLY A 78 -21.53 -8.88 9.43
N ALA A 79 -20.36 -8.97 10.07
CA ALA A 79 -19.62 -7.81 10.58
C ALA A 79 -19.11 -6.92 9.44
N THR A 80 -18.99 -5.62 9.73
CA THR A 80 -18.44 -4.60 8.83
C THR A 80 -17.37 -3.82 9.56
N ALA A 81 -16.26 -3.53 8.88
CA ALA A 81 -15.16 -2.75 9.42
C ALA A 81 -14.79 -1.61 8.46
N ALA A 82 -14.51 -0.43 9.04
CA ALA A 82 -13.91 0.69 8.33
C ALA A 82 -12.38 0.56 8.36
N VAL A 83 -11.78 0.51 7.18
CA VAL A 83 -10.33 0.34 6.98
C VAL A 83 -9.75 1.67 6.51
N ALA A 84 -8.93 2.28 7.36
CA ALA A 84 -8.16 3.47 7.01
C ALA A 84 -6.85 3.07 6.31
N VAL A 85 -6.63 3.62 5.12
CA VAL A 85 -5.42 3.44 4.33
C VAL A 85 -4.73 4.80 4.17
N ARG A 86 -3.46 4.87 4.55
CA ARG A 86 -2.62 6.05 4.37
C ARG A 86 -1.43 5.71 3.50
N LEU A 87 -1.17 6.55 2.50
CA LEU A 87 -0.11 6.39 1.52
C LEU A 87 0.76 7.65 1.52
N TRP A 88 2.08 7.52 1.59
CA TRP A 88 3.00 8.66 1.55
C TRP A 88 4.37 8.24 1.03
N ILE A 89 5.15 9.20 0.54
CA ILE A 89 6.57 9.01 0.21
C ILE A 89 7.36 9.73 1.31
N PRO A 90 8.19 9.04 2.11
CA PRO A 90 8.98 9.68 3.16
C PRO A 90 9.89 10.79 2.62
N ALA A 91 10.08 11.84 3.41
CA ALA A 91 11.08 12.87 3.10
C ALA A 91 12.49 12.24 3.03
N GLY A 92 13.30 12.69 2.07
CA GLY A 92 14.64 12.14 1.84
C GLY A 92 14.68 10.82 1.04
N THR A 93 13.53 10.33 0.54
CA THR A 93 13.54 9.27 -0.47
C THR A 93 14.25 9.79 -1.73
N PRO A 94 15.38 9.21 -2.16
CA PRO A 94 16.09 9.69 -3.34
C PRO A 94 15.20 9.60 -4.56
N GLU A 95 15.15 10.66 -5.37
CA GLU A 95 14.34 10.77 -6.60
C GLU A 95 14.71 9.73 -7.67
N ARG A 96 15.84 9.03 -7.51
CA ARG A 96 16.30 7.95 -8.39
C ARG A 96 15.44 6.69 -8.24
N ILE A 97 14.24 6.77 -8.78
CA ILE A 97 13.36 5.65 -9.03
C ILE A 97 13.33 5.47 -10.55
N GLY A 98 14.30 4.73 -11.11
CA GLY A 98 14.24 4.32 -12.53
C GLY A 98 15.44 4.60 -13.44
N GLU A 99 16.65 4.85 -12.96
CA GLU A 99 17.82 4.79 -13.85
C GLU A 99 18.30 3.34 -14.03
N HIS A 100 17.76 2.71 -15.07
CA HIS A 100 18.44 1.60 -15.74
C HIS A 100 19.75 2.15 -16.32
N ARG A 101 20.86 2.01 -15.60
CA ARG A 101 22.18 2.17 -16.21
C ARG A 101 22.31 1.07 -17.27
N PRO A 102 22.55 1.36 -18.56
CA PRO A 102 23.09 0.34 -19.43
C PRO A 102 24.39 -0.13 -18.80
N SER A 103 24.49 -1.43 -18.53
CA SER A 103 25.76 -2.06 -18.16
C SER A 103 26.82 -1.59 -19.15
N PRO A 104 27.96 -1.04 -18.73
CA PRO A 104 29.09 -0.99 -19.62
C PRO A 104 29.43 -2.45 -19.93
N PHE A 105 29.17 -2.87 -21.17
CA PHE A 105 29.81 -4.06 -21.71
C PHE A 105 31.31 -3.88 -21.49
N VAL A 106 31.90 -4.67 -20.61
CA VAL A 106 33.34 -4.89 -20.58
C VAL A 106 33.59 -5.93 -21.67
N SER A 107 34.17 -5.47 -22.78
CA SER A 107 34.80 -6.35 -23.76
C SER A 107 35.97 -7.09 -23.11
N ILE A 108 36.08 -8.38 -23.38
CA ILE A 108 37.34 -9.13 -23.36
C ILE A 108 37.61 -9.53 -24.80
#